data_AF-A0A1Q7TQI6-F1
#
_entry.id   AF-A0A1Q7TQI6-F1
#
_cell.length_a   1.000
_cell.length_b   1.000
_cell.length_c   1.000
_cell.angle_alpha   90.00
_cell.angle_beta   90.00
_cell.angle_gamma   90.00
#
_symmetry.space_group_name_H-M   'P 1'
#
loop_
_entity.id
_entity.type
_entity.pdbx_description
1 polymer ?
#
loop_
_entity_poly.entity_id
_entity_poly.type
_entity_poly.pdbx_seq_one_letter_code
_entity_poly.pdbx_strand_id
1 'polypeptide(L)'
;MIADQPDYAEALCVLGMADAALGNKEDAIREGRRAVELTPVSKNAIAGPSLIECLALIDAWTGEKDLALHQLAVAVSTPGFLSYGELRLHPYWDPLRGDPRFEKIVASLAPK
;
A
#
# COMPACT_ATOMS: atom_id res chain seq x y z
N MET A 1 11.87 16.62 9.83
CA MET A 1 11.11 16.32 8.59
C MET A 1 9.62 16.13 8.88
N ILE A 2 9.14 15.04 9.49
CA ILE A 2 7.71 14.90 9.85
C ILE A 2 7.29 15.87 10.97
N ALA A 3 8.14 16.06 11.99
CA ALA A 3 7.87 17.03 13.06
C ALA A 3 7.69 18.47 12.55
N ASP A 4 8.32 18.82 11.44
CA ASP A 4 8.25 20.15 10.82
C ASP A 4 7.16 20.24 9.75
N GLN A 5 6.72 19.10 9.22
CA GLN A 5 5.72 18.96 8.16
C GLN A 5 4.84 17.72 8.43
N PRO A 6 3.94 17.80 9.43
CA PRO A 6 3.17 16.63 9.87
C PRO A 6 2.17 16.14 8.83
N ASP A 7 1.85 16.97 7.84
CA ASP A 7 0.93 16.63 6.74
C ASP A 7 1.66 16.30 5.42
N TYR A 8 2.97 15.98 5.46
CA TYR A 8 3.67 15.49 4.28
C TYR A 8 3.39 14.00 4.06
N ALA A 9 2.43 13.71 3.17
CA ALA A 9 1.84 12.38 2.98
C ALA A 9 2.87 11.30 2.63
N GLU A 10 3.85 11.60 1.77
CA GLU A 10 4.89 10.66 1.36
C GLU A 10 5.79 10.27 2.54
N ALA A 11 6.11 11.22 3.42
CA ALA A 11 6.89 10.91 4.63
C ALA A 11 6.07 10.09 5.65
N LEU A 12 4.77 10.33 5.77
CA LEU A 12 3.88 9.52 6.60
C LEU A 12 3.77 8.09 6.09
N CYS A 13 3.73 7.88 4.76
CA CYS A 13 3.78 6.55 4.17
C CYS A 13 5.06 5.81 4.55
N VAL A 14 6.23 6.46 4.40
CA VAL A 14 7.52 5.84 4.74
C VAL A 14 7.61 5.53 6.24
N LEU A 15 7.12 6.42 7.10
CA LEU A 15 7.06 6.18 8.54
C LEU A 15 6.16 4.97 8.86
N GLY A 16 4.96 4.92 8.27
CA GLY A 16 4.04 3.82 8.52
C GLY A 16 4.59 2.46 8.06
N MET A 17 5.32 2.41 6.94
CA MET A 17 6.02 1.18 6.52
C MET A 17 7.14 0.78 7.49
N ALA A 18 7.90 1.75 8.01
CA ALA A 18 8.93 1.47 9.01
C ALA A 18 8.31 0.95 10.32
N ASP A 19 7.22 1.55 10.78
CA ASP A 19 6.50 1.10 11.97
C ASP A 19 5.88 -0.29 11.78
N ALA A 20 5.34 -0.58 10.59
CA ALA A 20 4.84 -1.92 10.26
C ALA A 20 5.97 -2.97 10.36
N ALA A 21 7.15 -2.66 9.81
CA ALA A 21 8.31 -3.54 9.88
C ALA A 21 8.86 -3.73 11.30
N LEU A 22 8.71 -2.72 12.17
CA LEU A 22 9.09 -2.79 13.59
C LEU A 22 8.02 -3.45 14.48
N GLY A 23 6.84 -3.75 13.93
CA GLY A 23 5.72 -4.34 14.67
C GLY A 23 4.82 -3.33 15.40
N ASN A 24 5.02 -2.03 15.18
CA ASN A 24 4.20 -0.93 15.72
C ASN A 24 2.91 -0.78 14.89
N LYS A 25 2.06 -1.80 14.95
CA LYS A 25 0.91 -1.97 14.05
C LYS A 25 -0.05 -0.78 14.04
N GLU A 26 -0.46 -0.31 15.21
CA GLU A 26 -1.49 0.74 15.32
C GLU A 26 -1.00 2.06 14.72
N ASP A 27 0.26 2.41 14.96
CA ASP A 27 0.89 3.62 14.41
C ASP A 27 1.06 3.51 12.90
N ALA A 28 1.54 2.36 12.42
CA ALA A 28 1.70 2.10 11.00
C ALA A 28 0.40 2.33 10.21
N ILE A 29 -0.70 1.72 10.67
CA ILE A 29 -2.01 1.83 10.02
C ILE A 29 -2.53 3.27 10.10
N ARG A 30 -2.38 3.93 11.25
CA ARG A 30 -2.78 5.33 11.44
C ARG A 30 -2.09 6.25 10.43
N GLU A 31 -0.80 6.07 10.23
CA GLU A 31 0.03 6.92 9.37
C GLU A 31 -0.24 6.66 7.88
N GLY A 32 -0.34 5.39 7.48
CA GLY A 32 -0.72 5.02 6.11
C GLY A 32 -2.09 5.58 5.71
N ARG A 33 -3.10 5.48 6.61
CA ARG A 33 -4.43 6.06 6.36
C ARG A 33 -4.37 7.57 6.23
N ARG A 34 -3.64 8.23 7.15
CA ARG A 34 -3.49 9.68 7.12
C ARG A 34 -2.82 10.15 5.83
N ALA A 35 -1.83 9.42 5.32
CA ALA A 35 -1.19 9.72 4.04
C ALA A 35 -2.18 9.72 2.87
N VAL A 36 -3.03 8.68 2.78
CA VAL A 36 -4.08 8.58 1.74
C VAL A 36 -5.14 9.67 1.88
N GLU A 37 -5.55 10.02 3.11
CA GLU A 37 -6.49 11.11 3.36
C GLU A 37 -5.96 12.49 2.95
N LEU A 38 -4.67 12.74 3.17
CA LEU A 38 -4.02 14.01 2.85
C LEU A 38 -3.83 14.20 1.34
N THR A 39 -3.54 13.10 0.63
CA THR A 39 -3.27 13.10 -0.79
C THR A 39 -4.06 11.99 -1.49
N PRO A 40 -5.39 12.13 -1.59
CA PRO A 40 -6.21 11.18 -2.33
C PRO A 40 -5.92 11.30 -3.83
N VAL A 41 -6.26 10.26 -4.59
CA VAL A 41 -6.09 10.22 -6.06
C VAL A 41 -6.75 11.41 -6.75
N SER A 42 -7.90 11.87 -6.24
CA SER A 42 -8.62 13.04 -6.77
C SER A 42 -7.85 14.37 -6.61
N LYS A 43 -6.94 14.44 -5.62
CA LYS A 43 -6.09 15.62 -5.37
C LYS A 43 -4.76 15.52 -6.12
N ASN A 44 -4.17 14.32 -6.16
CA ASN A 44 -2.93 14.07 -6.87
C ASN A 44 -2.96 12.68 -7.51
N ALA A 45 -3.18 12.66 -8.83
CA ALA A 45 -3.29 11.42 -9.60
C ALA A 45 -1.95 10.69 -9.77
N ILE A 46 -0.82 11.32 -9.43
CA ILE A 46 0.52 10.71 -9.51
C ILE A 46 0.89 10.08 -8.16
N ALA A 47 0.82 10.86 -7.07
CA ALA A 47 1.21 10.38 -5.74
C ALA A 47 0.13 9.51 -5.09
N GLY A 48 -1.15 9.83 -5.28
CA GLY A 48 -2.28 9.14 -4.63
C GLY A 48 -2.27 7.62 -4.82
N PRO A 49 -2.11 7.08 -6.04
CA PRO A 49 -2.04 5.63 -6.25
C PRO A 49 -0.90 4.96 -5.47
N SER A 50 0.27 5.63 -5.39
CA SER A 50 1.43 5.13 -4.65
C SER A 50 1.18 5.09 -3.14
N LEU A 51 0.38 6.02 -2.61
CA LEU A 51 0.00 6.04 -1.20
C LEU A 51 -1.02 4.93 -0.86
N ILE A 52 -1.90 4.58 -1.79
CA ILE A 52 -2.81 3.43 -1.62
C ILE A 52 -2.02 2.11 -1.63
N GLU A 53 -1.06 1.98 -2.54
CA GLU A 53 -0.12 0.85 -2.55
C GLU A 53 0.64 0.74 -1.22
N CYS A 54 1.15 1.86 -0.71
CA CYS A 54 1.83 1.93 0.57
C CYS A 54 0.94 1.46 1.73
N LEU A 55 -0.32 1.91 1.78
CA LEU A 55 -1.28 1.45 2.78
C LEU A 55 -1.57 -0.06 2.65
N ALA A 56 -1.68 -0.59 1.43
CA ALA A 56 -1.84 -2.02 1.21
C ALA A 56 -0.64 -2.83 1.75
N LEU A 57 0.59 -2.32 1.60
CA LEU A 57 1.79 -2.94 2.16
C LEU A 57 1.80 -2.89 3.69
N ILE A 58 1.46 -1.75 4.28
CA ILE A 58 1.33 -1.58 5.73
C ILE A 58 0.32 -2.59 6.30
N ASP A 59 -0.86 -2.70 5.68
CA ASP A 59 -1.88 -3.65 6.09
C ASP A 59 -1.37 -5.10 5.93
N ALA A 60 -0.62 -5.41 4.86
CA ALA A 60 -0.08 -6.75 4.64
C ALA A 60 0.97 -7.13 5.70
N TRP A 61 1.89 -6.22 6.03
CA TRP A 61 2.99 -6.45 6.96
C TRP A 61 2.51 -6.48 8.42
N THR A 62 1.43 -5.79 8.74
CA THR A 62 0.79 -5.82 10.06
C THR A 62 -0.21 -6.97 10.24
N GLY A 63 -0.36 -7.83 9.22
CA GLY A 63 -1.22 -9.02 9.24
C GLY A 63 -2.70 -8.74 8.97
N GLU A 64 -3.06 -7.51 8.62
CA GLU A 64 -4.42 -7.08 8.24
C GLU A 64 -4.74 -7.48 6.79
N LYS A 65 -4.71 -8.79 6.53
CA LYS A 65 -4.79 -9.36 5.18
C LYS A 65 -6.02 -8.91 4.39
N ASP A 66 -7.18 -8.82 5.03
CA ASP A 66 -8.42 -8.42 4.35
C ASP A 66 -8.39 -6.95 3.92
N LEU A 67 -7.83 -6.07 4.76
CA LEU A 67 -7.63 -4.66 4.42
C LEU A 67 -6.58 -4.52 3.31
N ALA A 68 -5.46 -5.23 3.42
CA ALA A 68 -4.40 -5.24 2.42
C ALA A 68 -4.93 -5.60 1.03
N LEU A 69 -5.74 -6.66 0.93
CA LEU A 69 -6.33 -7.11 -0.33
C LEU A 69 -7.35 -6.11 -0.87
N HIS A 70 -8.14 -5.46 0.00
CA HIS A 70 -9.05 -4.40 -0.40
C HIS A 70 -8.29 -3.22 -1.01
N GLN A 71 -7.27 -2.71 -0.30
CA GLN A 71 -6.47 -1.58 -0.77
C GLN A 71 -5.71 -1.93 -2.05
N LEU A 72 -5.15 -3.14 -2.13
CA LEU A 72 -4.46 -3.61 -3.33
C LEU A 72 -5.41 -3.67 -4.53
N ALA A 73 -6.65 -4.13 -4.36
CA ALA A 73 -7.64 -4.13 -5.43
C ALA A 73 -7.96 -2.71 -5.94
N VAL A 74 -7.98 -1.72 -5.04
CA VAL A 74 -8.13 -0.30 -5.41
C VAL A 74 -6.90 0.21 -6.15
N ALA A 75 -5.70 -0.13 -5.66
CA ALA A 75 -4.44 0.28 -6.27
C ALA A 75 -4.31 -0.22 -7.72
N VAL A 76 -4.58 -1.51 -7.98
CA VAL A 76 -4.49 -2.07 -9.35
C VAL A 76 -5.55 -1.54 -10.30
N SER A 77 -6.69 -1.09 -9.78
CA SER A 77 -7.78 -0.51 -10.59
C SER A 77 -7.52 0.96 -10.93
N THR A 78 -6.55 1.58 -10.28
CA THR A 78 -6.18 2.98 -10.49
C THR A 78 -4.94 3.03 -11.39
N PRO A 79 -4.89 3.90 -12.42
CA PRO A 79 -3.66 4.10 -13.19
C PRO A 79 -2.50 4.46 -12.23
N GLY A 80 -1.46 3.63 -12.22
CA GLY A 80 -0.36 3.72 -11.28
C GLY A 80 0.83 2.87 -11.72
N PHE A 81 1.81 2.72 -10.84
CA PHE A 81 3.08 2.05 -11.14
C PHE A 81 3.09 0.55 -10.82
N LEU A 82 2.08 0.06 -10.12
CA LEU A 82 2.01 -1.31 -9.67
C LEU A 82 1.75 -2.27 -10.84
N SER A 83 2.67 -3.21 -11.04
CA SER A 83 2.72 -4.07 -12.23
C SER A 83 2.59 -5.55 -11.88
N TYR A 84 2.31 -6.38 -12.89
CA TYR A 84 2.34 -7.84 -12.74
C TYR A 84 3.66 -8.35 -12.18
N GLY A 85 4.78 -7.86 -12.72
CA GLY A 85 6.12 -8.28 -12.29
C GLY A 85 6.38 -7.93 -10.83
N GLU A 86 5.97 -6.74 -10.40
CA GLU A 86 6.09 -6.29 -9.01
C GLU A 86 5.34 -7.23 -8.05
N LEU A 87 4.05 -7.46 -8.29
CA LEU A 87 3.26 -8.34 -7.42
C LEU A 87 3.73 -9.80 -7.45
N ARG A 88 4.21 -10.27 -8.60
CA ARG A 88 4.62 -11.66 -8.78
C ARG A 88 5.98 -11.96 -8.14
N LEU A 89 6.91 -11.00 -8.16
CA LEU A 89 8.32 -11.25 -7.83
C LEU A 89 8.78 -10.55 -6.56
N HIS A 90 8.27 -9.35 -6.26
CA HIS A 90 8.78 -8.56 -5.15
C HIS A 90 8.38 -9.17 -3.79
N PRO A 91 9.33 -9.33 -2.82
CA PRO A 91 9.07 -9.98 -1.54
C PRO A 91 8.13 -9.20 -0.61
N TYR A 92 7.89 -7.91 -0.89
CA TYR A 92 6.93 -7.10 -0.13
C TYR A 92 5.54 -7.74 -0.03
N TRP A 93 5.16 -8.52 -1.05
CA TRP A 93 3.85 -9.15 -1.15
C TRP A 93 3.82 -10.58 -0.61
N ASP A 94 4.93 -11.10 -0.08
CA ASP A 94 5.02 -12.45 0.50
C ASP A 94 3.92 -12.74 1.53
N PRO A 95 3.51 -11.81 2.43
CA PRO A 95 2.43 -12.06 3.38
C PRO A 95 1.06 -12.37 2.75
N LEU A 96 0.84 -11.96 1.50
CA LEU A 96 -0.40 -12.17 0.76
C LEU A 96 -0.34 -13.38 -0.18
N ARG A 97 0.87 -13.90 -0.49
CA ARG A 97 1.05 -15.03 -1.39
C ARG A 97 0.34 -16.28 -0.85
N GLY A 98 -0.30 -17.01 -1.77
CA GLY A 98 -1.12 -18.17 -1.42
C GLY A 98 -2.56 -17.83 -1.00
N ASP A 99 -2.93 -16.56 -0.81
CA ASP A 99 -4.34 -16.16 -0.74
C ASP A 99 -4.94 -16.18 -2.16
N PRO A 100 -6.04 -16.92 -2.42
CA PRO A 100 -6.65 -16.99 -3.75
C PRO A 100 -7.06 -15.62 -4.31
N ARG A 101 -7.40 -14.66 -3.44
CA ARG A 101 -7.78 -13.29 -3.85
C ARG A 101 -6.56 -12.52 -4.36
N PHE A 102 -5.41 -12.67 -3.71
CA PHE A 102 -4.15 -12.09 -4.18
C PHE A 102 -3.75 -12.67 -5.54
N GLU A 103 -3.73 -14.00 -5.67
CA GLU A 103 -3.35 -14.67 -6.93
C GLU A 103 -4.28 -14.27 -8.10
N LYS A 104 -5.56 -14.03 -7.81
CA LYS A 104 -6.50 -13.50 -8.81
C LYS A 104 -6.14 -12.09 -9.26
N ILE A 105 -5.75 -11.21 -8.33
CA ILE A 105 -5.28 -9.86 -8.66
C ILE A 105 -4.02 -9.94 -9.55
N VAL A 106 -3.03 -10.75 -9.15
CA VAL A 106 -1.81 -10.98 -9.93
C VAL A 106 -2.14 -11.47 -11.34
N ALA A 107 -2.97 -12.51 -11.46
CA ALA A 107 -3.34 -13.07 -12.76
C ALA A 107 -4.05 -12.05 -13.68
N SER A 108 -4.82 -11.11 -13.11
CA SER A 108 -5.51 -10.09 -13.90
C SER A 108 -4.58 -9.10 -14.60
N LEU A 109 -3.33 -8.96 -14.11
CA LEU A 109 -2.32 -8.07 -14.67
C LEU A 109 -1.33 -8.78 -15.61
N ALA A 110 -1.44 -10.11 -15.74
CA ALA A 110 -0.52 -10.89 -16.56
C ALA A 110 -0.49 -10.38 -18.03
N PRO A 111 0.70 -10.31 -18.66
CA PRO A 111 0.80 -10.02 -20.08
C PRO A 111 -0.05 -11.01 -20.91
N LYS A 112 -0.66 -10.51 -21.98
CA LYS A 112 -1.40 -11.33 -22.94
C LYS A 112 -0.49 -11.92 -23.99
#